data_AF-A0A3C0VIS9-F1
#
_entry.id   AF-A0A3C0VIS9-F1
#
_cell.length_a   1.000
_cell.length_b   1.000
_cell.length_c   1.000
_cell.angle_alpha   90.00
_cell.angle_beta   90.00
_cell.angle_gamma   90.00
#
_symmetry.space_group_name_H-M   'P 1'
#
loop_
_entity.id
_entity.type
_entity.pdbx_description
1 polymer ?
#
loop_
_entity_poly.entity_id
_entity_poly.type
_entity_poly.pdbx_seq_one_letter_code
_entity_poly.pdbx_strand_id
1 'polypeptide(L)' 'MSAGASSRPPWLRARLRESPARDAVARILDAHNLHTVCREAHCPHIHECFG' A
#
# COMPACT_ATOMS: atom_id res chain seq x y z
N MET A 1 4.81 -12.13 -22.90
CA MET A 1 6.14 -11.45 -22.91
C MET A 1 6.03 -10.23 -22.01
N SER A 2 6.33 -10.33 -20.71
CA SER A 2 6.35 -9.14 -19.85
C SER A 2 7.66 -8.42 -20.09
N ALA A 3 7.60 -7.16 -20.52
CA ALA A 3 8.76 -6.28 -20.61
C ALA A 3 9.48 -6.28 -19.25
N GLY A 4 10.77 -6.59 -19.25
CA GLY A 4 11.60 -6.55 -18.04
C GLY A 4 11.52 -5.14 -17.46
N ALA A 5 10.90 -5.01 -16.28
CA ALA A 5 10.77 -3.72 -15.63
C ALA A 5 12.17 -3.20 -15.29
N SER A 6 12.54 -2.07 -15.88
CA SER A 6 13.69 -1.31 -15.42
C SER A 6 13.51 -1.01 -13.93
N SER A 7 14.58 -1.17 -13.15
CA SER A 7 14.50 -0.92 -11.71
C SER A 7 14.05 0.51 -11.46
N ARG A 8 13.04 0.69 -10.60
CA ARG A 8 12.59 2.02 -10.18
C ARG A 8 13.80 2.81 -9.65
N PRO A 9 13.99 4.08 -10.04
CA PRO A 9 15.03 4.93 -9.50
C PRO A 9 14.96 4.99 -7.96
N PRO A 10 16.08 5.18 -7.26
CA PRO A 10 16.08 5.20 -5.79
C PRO A 10 15.10 6.21 -5.18
N TRP A 11 14.89 7.36 -5.82
CA TRP A 11 13.98 8.42 -5.35
C TRP A 11 12.49 8.08 -5.51
N LEU A 12 12.13 7.06 -6.30
CA LEU A 12 10.75 6.61 -6.52
C LEU A 12 10.40 5.35 -5.69
N ARG A 13 11.29 4.93 -4.78
CA ARG A 13 11.06 3.77 -3.92
C ARG A 13 10.52 4.22 -2.57
N ALA A 14 9.30 3.82 -2.25
CA ALA A 14 8.75 4.02 -0.92
C ALA A 14 9.48 3.15 0.11
N ARG A 15 9.57 3.67 1.34
CA ARG A 15 10.13 2.95 2.49
C ARG A 15 8.98 2.30 3.25
N LEU A 16 9.04 0.98 3.41
CA LEU A 16 8.09 0.24 4.23
C LEU A 16 8.37 0.53 5.71
N ARG A 17 7.34 0.99 6.42
CA ARG A 17 7.33 1.06 7.88
C ARG A 17 6.22 0.13 8.36
N GLU A 18 6.55 -0.78 9.25
CA GLU A 18 5.54 -1.65 9.86
C GLU A 18 4.80 -0.82 10.93
N SER A 19 3.47 -0.79 10.87
CA SER A 19 2.62 -0.17 11.89
C SER A 19 1.45 -1.11 12.20
N PRO A 20 1.19 -1.44 13.47
CA PRO A 20 0.00 -2.19 13.88
C PRO A 20 -1.33 -1.50 13.48
N ALA A 21 -1.32 -0.16 13.34
CA ALA A 21 -2.49 0.61 12.94
C ALA A 21 -2.95 0.26 11.52
N ARG A 22 -2.02 -0.08 10.61
CA ARG A 22 -2.34 -0.45 9.23
C ARG A 22 -3.24 -1.68 9.19
N ASP A 23 -2.95 -2.66 10.03
CA ASP A 23 -3.74 -3.89 10.10
C ASP A 23 -5.09 -3.66 10.77
N ALA A 24 -5.17 -2.72 11.73
CA ALA A 24 -6.45 -2.31 12.30
C ALA A 24 -7.36 -1.66 11.24
N VAL A 25 -6.82 -0.73 10.42
CA VAL A 25 -7.57 -0.10 9.32
C VAL A 25 -7.98 -1.15 8.28
N ALA A 26 -7.09 -2.08 7.91
CA ALA A 26 -7.42 -3.16 6.98
C ALA A 26 -8.61 -4.01 7.47
N ARG A 27 -8.62 -4.39 8.76
CA ARG A 27 -9.73 -5.13 9.37
C ARG A 27 -11.04 -4.37 9.34
N ILE A 28 -11.02 -3.06 9.61
CA ILE A 28 -12.22 -2.20 9.55
C ILE A 28 -12.77 -2.17 8.13
N LEU A 29 -11.90 -1.95 7.12
CA LEU A 29 -12.33 -1.93 5.72
C LEU A 29 -12.95 -3.26 5.30
N ASP A 30 -12.36 -4.39 5.68
CA ASP A 30 -12.89 -5.72 5.38
C ASP A 30 -14.23 -5.98 6.08
N ALA A 31 -14.35 -5.61 7.36
CA ALA A 31 -15.57 -5.80 8.15
C ALA A 31 -16.77 -5.02 7.60
N HIS A 32 -16.52 -3.88 6.95
CA HIS A 32 -17.56 -3.04 6.35
C HIS A 32 -17.69 -3.19 4.84
N ASN A 33 -16.97 -4.13 4.22
CA ASN A 33 -16.95 -4.33 2.77
C ASN A 33 -16.65 -3.02 2.00
N LEU A 34 -15.66 -2.26 2.48
CA LEU A 34 -15.26 -0.97 1.92
C LEU A 34 -14.03 -1.08 1.03
N HIS A 35 -14.12 -0.47 -0.15
CA HIS A 35 -13.02 -0.33 -1.08
C HIS A 35 -12.36 1.05 -0.92
N THR A 36 -11.04 1.09 -1.07
CA THR A 36 -10.28 2.35 -1.05
C THR A 36 -9.31 2.38 -2.20
N VAL A 37 -9.08 3.58 -2.76
CA VAL A 37 -8.03 3.78 -3.76
C VAL A 37 -6.66 3.33 -3.25
N CYS A 38 -6.41 3.43 -1.94
CA CYS A 38 -5.18 2.95 -1.32
C CYS A 38 -4.93 1.46 -1.56
N ARG A 39 -5.97 0.61 -1.49
CA ARG A 39 -5.89 -0.84 -1.74
C ARG A 39 -5.90 -1.16 -3.23
N GLU A 40 -6.88 -0.62 -3.96
CA GLU A 40 -7.11 -0.97 -5.37
C GLU A 40 -5.95 -0.53 -6.27
N ALA A 41 -5.35 0.63 -5.99
CA ALA A 41 -4.25 1.17 -6.78
C ALA A 41 -2.87 0.65 -6.34
N HIS A 42 -2.80 -0.27 -5.37
CA HIS A 42 -1.54 -0.73 -4.78
C HIS A 42 -0.65 0.45 -4.33
N CYS A 43 -1.23 1.40 -3.60
CA CYS A 43 -0.57 2.66 -3.25
C CYS A 43 0.72 2.41 -2.46
N PRO A 44 1.88 2.94 -2.92
CA PRO A 44 3.16 2.69 -2.26
C PRO A 44 3.27 3.37 -0.88
N HIS A 45 2.33 4.26 -0.53
CA HIS A 45 2.26 4.98 0.75
C HIS A 45 1.22 4.40 1.72
N ILE A 46 0.62 3.24 1.44
CA ILE A 46 -0.47 2.68 2.27
C ILE A 46 -0.07 2.48 3.74
N HIS A 47 1.20 2.19 4.02
CA HIS A 47 1.74 2.02 5.37
C HIS A 47 1.91 3.34 6.13
N GLU A 48 2.10 4.44 5.41
CA GLU A 48 2.19 5.79 5.97
C GLU A 48 0.79 6.35 6.23
N CYS A 49 -0.14 6.14 5.28
CA CYS A 49 -1.50 6.66 5.40
C CYS A 49 -2.34 5.92 6.46
N PHE A 50 -2.16 4.61 6.60
CA PHE A 50 -2.88 3.81 7.61
C PHE A 50 -2.04 3.54 8.87
N GLY A 51 -0.85 4.14 8.96
CA GLY A 51 0.12 3.92 10.03
C GLY A 51 -0.19 4.63 11.33
#